data_AF-A0A939EUV2-F1
#
_entry.id   AF-A0A939EUV2-F1
#
_cell.length_a   1.000
_cell.length_b   1.000
_cell.length_c   1.000
_cell.angle_alpha   90.00
_cell.angle_beta   90.00
_cell.angle_gamma   90.00
#
_symmetry.space_group_name_H-M   'P 1'
#
loop_
_entity.id
_entity.type
_entity.pdbx_description
1 polymer ?
#
loop_
_entity_poly.entity_id
_entity_poly.type
_entity_poly.pdbx_seq_one_letter_code
_entity_poly.pdbx_strand_id
1 'polypeptide(L)'
;MINNTDNTRRWLEAGKQIGKNFSYTKDNKLYYASVGIQKCGSVYKLYFDEIEESQMGAHEDYLLEEIIDVQQFNQLSALVYQKTGLQLDTLTPLKGQKIFNPDFH
;
A
#
# COMPACT_ATOMS: atom_id res chain seq x y z
N MET A 1 -0.74 -8.12 24.25
CA MET A 1 -0.57 -7.40 22.96
C MET A 1 -1.30 -8.22 21.91
N ILE A 2 -2.26 -7.65 21.20
CA ILE A 2 -2.99 -8.36 20.15
C ILE A 2 -2.10 -8.32 18.91
N ASN A 3 -1.67 -9.47 18.39
CA ASN A 3 -0.91 -9.56 17.14
C ASN A 3 -1.79 -9.13 15.97
N ASN A 4 -1.75 -7.84 15.62
CA ASN A 4 -2.53 -7.29 14.50
C ASN A 4 -2.12 -7.89 13.15
N THR A 5 -0.94 -8.50 13.04
CA THR A 5 -0.50 -9.27 11.86
C THR A 5 -1.45 -10.41 11.49
N ASP A 6 -2.07 -11.06 12.48
CA ASP A 6 -3.03 -12.16 12.24
C ASP A 6 -4.32 -11.63 11.60
N ASN A 7 -4.75 -10.43 12.00
CA ASN A 7 -5.88 -9.74 11.38
C ASN A 7 -5.56 -9.33 9.93
N THR A 8 -4.37 -8.78 9.70
CA THR A 8 -3.88 -8.43 8.35
C THR A 8 -3.91 -9.63 7.42
N ARG A 9 -3.33 -10.76 7.85
CA ARG A 9 -3.37 -12.01 7.07
C ARG A 9 -4.80 -12.43 6.77
N ARG A 10 -5.66 -12.48 7.79
CA ARG A 10 -7.06 -12.88 7.62
C ARG A 10 -7.80 -11.99 6.62
N TRP A 11 -7.55 -10.69 6.61
CA TRP A 11 -8.18 -9.78 5.66
C TRP A 11 -7.70 -10.02 4.22
N LEU A 12 -6.39 -10.16 4.02
CA LEU A 12 -5.82 -10.45 2.70
C LEU A 12 -6.28 -11.80 2.16
N GLU A 13 -6.28 -12.83 2.99
CA GLU A 13 -6.79 -14.16 2.62
C GLU A 13 -8.28 -14.17 2.28
N ALA A 14 -9.06 -13.25 2.85
CA ALA A 14 -10.46 -13.03 2.50
C ALA A 14 -10.65 -12.17 1.23
N GLY A 15 -9.58 -11.86 0.49
CA GLY A 15 -9.61 -11.04 -0.72
C GLY A 15 -9.83 -9.55 -0.49
N LYS A 16 -9.73 -9.07 0.76
CA LYS A 16 -9.86 -7.64 1.06
C LYS A 16 -8.59 -6.91 0.65
N GLN A 17 -8.76 -5.67 0.20
CA GLN A 17 -7.64 -4.74 0.07
C GLN A 17 -7.44 -4.03 1.40
N ILE A 18 -6.21 -4.06 1.91
CA ILE A 18 -5.78 -3.25 3.06
C ILE A 18 -4.89 -2.13 2.55
N GLY A 19 -4.88 -1.01 3.24
CA GLY A 19 -4.05 0.10 2.85
C GLY A 19 -4.30 1.36 3.64
N LYS A 20 -3.62 2.43 3.25
CA LYS A 20 -3.85 3.80 3.73
C LYS A 20 -3.18 4.79 2.79
N ASN A 21 -3.70 6.00 2.80
CA ASN A 21 -3.02 7.16 2.28
C ASN A 21 -2.33 7.88 3.43
N PHE A 22 -1.21 8.52 3.13
CA PHE A 22 -0.42 9.23 4.13
C PHE A 22 0.40 10.32 3.46
N SER A 23 0.76 11.33 4.26
CA SER A 23 1.67 12.36 3.83
C SER A 23 2.96 12.26 4.64
N TYR A 24 4.07 12.59 4.01
CA TYR A 24 5.36 12.61 4.69
C TYR A 24 6.29 13.64 4.07
N THR A 25 7.25 14.11 4.86
CA THR A 25 8.24 15.09 4.41
C THR A 25 9.57 14.40 4.10
N LYS A 26 10.13 14.71 2.93
CA LYS A 26 11.45 14.25 2.49
C LYS A 26 12.15 15.41 1.78
N ASP A 27 13.41 15.67 2.13
CA ASP A 27 14.21 16.75 1.54
C ASP A 27 13.48 18.13 1.52
N ASN A 28 12.78 18.46 2.63
CA ASN A 28 11.95 19.67 2.80
C ASN A 28 10.76 19.80 1.83
N LYS A 29 10.36 18.71 1.17
CA LYS A 29 9.19 18.63 0.31
C LYS A 29 8.13 17.73 0.94
N LEU A 30 6.87 18.10 0.77
CA LEU A 30 5.73 17.32 1.25
C LEU A 30 5.26 16.41 0.12
N TYR A 31 5.15 15.12 0.44
CA TYR A 31 4.69 14.07 -0.46
C TYR A 31 3.36 13.53 0.04
N TYR A 32 2.48 13.20 -0.90
CA TYR A 32 1.29 12.40 -0.68
C TYR A 32 1.53 11.02 -1.30
N ALA A 33 1.24 9.97 -0.53
CA ALA A 33 1.50 8.61 -0.94
C ALA A 33 0.37 7.67 -0.48
N SER A 34 0.17 6.62 -1.26
CA SER A 34 -0.82 5.58 -1.00
C SER A 34 -0.13 4.23 -1.04
N VAL A 35 -0.50 3.36 -0.11
CA VAL A 35 -0.06 1.96 -0.11
C VAL A 35 -1.26 1.04 0.00
N GLY A 36 -1.35 0.08 -0.91
CA GLY A 36 -2.42 -0.90 -0.97
C GLY A 36 -1.86 -2.32 -1.08
N ILE A 37 -2.50 -3.28 -0.43
CA ILE A 37 -2.15 -4.70 -0.55
C ILE A 37 -3.43 -5.51 -0.72
N GLN A 38 -3.45 -6.41 -1.70
CA GLN A 38 -4.54 -7.37 -1.88
C GLN A 38 -3.98 -8.72 -2.33
N LYS A 39 -4.57 -9.84 -1.86
CA LYS A 39 -4.29 -11.16 -2.43
C LYS A 39 -5.08 -11.35 -3.73
N CYS A 40 -4.39 -11.81 -4.76
CA CYS A 40 -4.90 -12.05 -6.11
C CYS A 40 -4.48 -13.46 -6.53
N GLY A 41 -5.42 -14.41 -6.48
CA GLY A 41 -5.09 -15.82 -6.68
C GLY A 41 -4.06 -16.32 -5.65
N SER A 42 -2.89 -16.73 -6.13
CA SER A 42 -1.79 -17.24 -5.28
C SER A 42 -0.80 -16.17 -4.82
N VAL A 43 -0.88 -14.94 -5.33
CA VAL A 43 0.09 -13.86 -5.04
C VAL A 43 -0.53 -12.73 -4.25
N TYR A 44 0.28 -11.95 -3.54
CA TYR A 44 -0.12 -10.66 -2.97
C TYR A 44 0.41 -9.55 -3.87
N LYS A 45 -0.47 -8.64 -4.29
CA LYS A 45 -0.08 -7.42 -5.00
C LYS A 45 0.10 -6.30 -3.99
N LEU A 46 1.29 -5.72 -3.94
CA LEU A 46 1.58 -4.49 -3.21
C LEU A 46 1.62 -3.34 -4.19
N TYR A 47 0.73 -2.38 -4.02
CA TYR A 47 0.69 -1.12 -4.74
C TYR A 47 1.31 -0.02 -3.89
N PHE A 48 2.12 0.82 -4.51
CA PHE A 48 2.61 2.04 -3.92
C PHE A 48 2.59 3.16 -4.95
N ASP A 49 2.00 4.30 -4.57
CA ASP A 49 2.10 5.54 -5.32
C ASP A 49 2.70 6.66 -4.47
N GLU A 50 3.27 7.64 -5.16
CA GLU A 50 3.79 8.85 -4.54
C GLU A 50 3.73 10.02 -5.50
N ILE A 51 3.33 11.18 -4.98
CA ILE A 51 3.35 12.45 -5.68
C ILE A 51 3.81 13.56 -4.72
N GLU A 52 4.65 14.47 -5.20
CA GLU A 52 4.97 15.69 -4.45
C GLU A 52 3.70 16.55 -4.42
N GLU A 53 3.27 17.00 -3.25
CA GLU A 53 1.99 17.71 -3.08
C GLU A 53 1.90 18.96 -3.97
N SER A 54 3.04 19.61 -4.23
CA SER A 54 3.15 20.76 -5.14
C SER A 54 2.76 20.44 -6.59
N GLN A 55 2.84 19.17 -6.99
CA GLN A 55 2.55 18.69 -8.35
C GLN A 55 1.11 18.18 -8.50
N MET A 56 0.40 17.87 -7.40
CA MET A 56 -0.95 17.29 -7.43
C MET A 56 -1.97 18.14 -8.21
N GLY A 57 -1.79 19.46 -8.28
CA GLY A 57 -2.70 20.37 -8.97
C GLY A 57 -2.37 20.66 -10.44
N ALA A 58 -1.16 20.31 -10.89
CA ALA A 58 -0.68 20.67 -12.23
C ALA A 58 -0.81 19.51 -13.21
N HIS A 59 -0.47 18.30 -12.78
CA HIS A 59 -0.49 17.08 -13.60
C HIS A 59 -0.73 15.88 -12.67
N GLU A 60 -1.54 14.90 -13.07
CA GLU A 60 -1.58 13.57 -12.43
C GLU A 60 -0.29 12.77 -12.73
N ASP A 61 0.86 13.45 -12.79
CA ASP A 61 2.18 12.88 -13.00
C ASP A 61 2.67 12.34 -11.64
N TYR A 62 2.20 11.14 -11.31
CA TYR A 62 2.72 10.38 -10.18
C TYR A 62 4.23 10.22 -10.34
N LEU A 63 4.99 10.60 -9.30
CA LEU A 63 6.45 10.48 -9.30
C LEU A 63 6.88 9.01 -9.29
N LEU A 64 6.04 8.17 -8.70
CA LEU A 64 6.19 6.73 -8.67
C LEU A 64 4.81 6.10 -8.61
N GLU A 65 4.56 5.12 -9.46
CA GLU A 65 3.44 4.20 -9.37
C GLU A 65 3.98 2.80 -9.66
N GLU A 66 3.89 1.89 -8.70
CA GLU A 66 4.41 0.54 -8.84
C GLU A 66 3.47 -0.52 -8.24
N ILE A 67 3.41 -1.67 -8.91
CA ILE A 67 2.79 -2.90 -8.41
C ILE A 67 3.87 -3.97 -8.30
N ILE A 68 4.01 -4.53 -7.10
CA ILE A 68 4.97 -5.60 -6.80
C ILE A 68 4.22 -6.86 -6.43
N ASP A 69 4.48 -7.94 -7.17
CA ASP A 69 3.96 -9.26 -6.86
C ASP A 69 4.83 -9.94 -5.79
N VAL A 70 4.19 -10.35 -4.71
CA VAL A 70 4.82 -10.99 -3.55
C VAL A 70 4.23 -12.38 -3.36
N GLN A 71 5.09 -13.40 -3.36
CA GLN A 71 4.65 -14.80 -3.29
C GLN A 71 4.29 -15.24 -1.87
N GLN A 72 4.96 -14.67 -0.86
CA GLN A 72 4.82 -15.12 0.52
C GLN A 72 4.43 -13.98 1.45
N PHE A 73 3.41 -14.19 2.29
CA PHE A 73 2.91 -13.20 3.24
C PHE A 73 4.00 -12.64 4.18
N ASN A 74 4.94 -13.49 4.60
CA ASN A 74 6.03 -13.10 5.50
C ASN A 74 6.98 -12.03 4.90
N GLN A 75 7.02 -11.90 3.57
CA GLN A 75 7.83 -10.87 2.88
C GLN A 75 7.17 -9.49 2.92
N LEU A 76 5.84 -9.42 3.09
CA LEU A 76 5.10 -8.16 3.04
C LEU A 76 5.54 -7.16 4.11
N SER A 77 5.82 -7.61 5.33
CA SER A 77 6.20 -6.70 6.42
C SER A 77 7.48 -5.92 6.11
N ALA A 78 8.51 -6.63 5.66
CA ALA A 78 9.79 -6.03 5.29
C ALA A 78 9.64 -5.10 4.08
N LEU A 79 8.86 -5.52 3.07
CA LEU A 79 8.69 -4.74 1.85
C LEU A 79 7.89 -3.45 2.08
N VAL A 80 6.79 -3.52 2.86
CA VAL A 80 6.00 -2.33 3.24
C VAL A 80 6.87 -1.34 4.00
N TYR A 81 7.64 -1.82 4.98
CA TYR A 81 8.50 -0.94 5.77
C TYR A 81 9.60 -0.31 4.90
N GLN A 82 10.23 -1.08 4.01
CA GLN A 82 11.26 -0.58 3.11
C GLN A 82 10.72 0.51 2.15
N LYS A 83 9.50 0.34 1.64
CA LYS A 83 8.90 1.26 0.67
C LYS A 83 8.28 2.51 1.31
N THR A 84 7.67 2.35 2.47
CA THR A 84 6.79 3.39 3.06
C THR A 84 7.22 3.86 4.44
N GLY A 85 8.12 3.14 5.11
CA GLY A 85 8.43 3.32 6.54
C GLY A 85 7.31 2.88 7.49
N LEU A 86 6.18 2.37 6.97
CA LEU A 86 5.02 1.95 7.76
C LEU A 86 5.14 0.49 8.20
N GLN A 87 4.51 0.18 9.33
CA GLN A 87 4.33 -1.21 9.77
C GLN A 87 3.10 -1.82 9.08
N LEU A 88 3.20 -3.07 8.64
CA LEU A 88 2.12 -3.79 7.95
C LEU A 88 0.82 -3.85 8.78
N ASP A 89 0.93 -3.89 10.10
CA ASP A 89 -0.19 -3.98 11.03
C ASP A 89 -0.92 -2.65 11.25
N THR A 90 -0.37 -1.54 10.75
CA THR A 90 -1.04 -0.24 10.71
C THR A 90 -1.97 -0.10 9.51
N LEU A 91 -1.89 -1.02 8.54
CA LEU A 91 -2.77 -1.05 7.39
C LEU A 91 -4.12 -1.65 7.79
N THR A 92 -5.21 -1.04 7.34
CA THR A 92 -6.56 -1.48 7.66
C THR A 92 -7.35 -1.74 6.38
N PRO A 93 -8.43 -2.55 6.42
CA PRO A 93 -9.26 -2.80 5.25
C PRO A 93 -9.86 -1.50 4.72
N LEU A 94 -9.70 -1.27 3.42
CA LEU A 94 -10.35 -0.15 2.73
C LEU A 94 -11.84 -0.48 2.58
N LYS A 95 -12.70 0.40 3.11
CA LYS A 95 -14.16 0.30 2.96
C LYS A 95 -14.60 1.25 1.86
N GLY A 96 -15.04 0.73 0.72
CA GLY A 96 -15.47 1.55 -0.42
C GLY A 96 -14.41 1.60 -1.51
N GLN A 97 -13.86 2.78 -1.78
CA GLN A 97 -12.84 2.96 -2.82
C GLN A 97 -11.56 2.19 -2.48
N LYS A 98 -11.15 1.33 -3.40
CA LYS A 98 -9.86 0.65 -3.37
C LYS A 98 -8.78 1.64 -3.80
N ILE A 99 -7.57 1.47 -3.25
CA ILE A 99 -6.39 2.24 -3.68
C ILE A 99 -5.98 1.84 -5.09
N PHE A 100 -6.08 0.55 -5.43
CA PHE A 100 -5.79 0.08 -6.79
C PHE A 100 -6.78 -1.00 -7.24
N ASN A 101 -6.91 -1.17 -8.55
CA ASN A 101 -7.63 -2.29 -9.12
C ASN A 101 -6.65 -3.46 -9.36
N PRO A 102 -6.81 -4.60 -8.65
CA PRO A 102 -5.91 -5.75 -8.77
C PRO A 102 -5.92 -6.43 -10.14
N ASP A 103 -6.95 -6.19 -10.95
CA ASP A 103 -7.16 -6.80 -12.26
C ASP A 103 -6.46 -6.03 -13.39
N PHE A 104 -5.82 -4.88 -13.11
CA PHE A 104 -4.94 -4.25 -14.10
C PHE A 104 -3.66 -5.09 -14.27
N HIS A 105 -3.38 -5.38 -15.54
CA HIS A 105 -2.24 -6.13 -16.07
C HIS A 105 -1.41 -5.23 -16.96
#